data_AF-A0A0R1TYH2-F1
#
_entry.id   AF-A0A0R1TYH2-F1
#
_cell.length_a   1.000
_cell.length_b   1.000
_cell.length_c   1.000
_cell.angle_alpha   90.00
_cell.angle_beta   90.00
_cell.angle_gamma   90.00
#
_symmetry.space_group_name_H-M   'P 1'
#
loop_
_entity.id
_entity.type
_entity.pdbx_description
1 polymer ?
#
loop_
_entity_poly.entity_id
_entity_poly.type
_entity_poly.pdbx_seq_one_letter_code
_entity_poly.pdbx_strand_id
1 'polypeptide(L)' 'MDKTITVEVNTTKTHPVYGKRVKYSKKYYAQDDENAAHVGDTVRIMETRPLSKNKRFRLLDIVEKAVII' A
#
# COMPACT_ATOMS: atom_id res chain seq x y z
N MET A 1 -14.40 5.11 -4.60
CA MET A 1 -13.82 5.16 -3.25
C MET A 1 -13.32 6.57 -3.06
N ASP A 2 -14.02 7.38 -2.28
CA ASP A 2 -13.53 8.72 -1.94
C ASP A 2 -12.59 8.60 -0.72
N LYS A 3 -11.53 9.42 -0.70
CA LYS A 3 -10.54 9.49 0.38
C LYS A 3 -9.87 8.16 0.76
N THR A 4 -9.74 7.25 -0.20
CA THR A 4 -9.20 5.91 0.03
C THR A 4 -8.30 5.50 -1.11
N ILE A 5 -7.11 5.04 -0.77
CA ILE A 5 -6.19 4.45 -1.72
C ILE A 5 -6.00 2.97 -1.41
N THR A 6 -5.83 2.17 -2.46
CA THR A 6 -5.45 0.77 -2.35
C THR A 6 -3.97 0.67 -2.68
N VAL A 7 -3.17 0.26 -1.70
CA VAL A 7 -1.71 0.16 -1.81
C VAL A 7 -1.33 -1.32 -1.87
N GLU A 8 -0.56 -1.72 -2.87
CA GLU A 8 0.01 -3.06 -2.95
C GLU A 8 1.43 -3.07 -2.38
N VAL A 9 1.64 -3.86 -1.33
CA VAL A 9 2.96 -4.05 -0.73
C VAL A 9 3.53 -5.37 -1.22
N ASN A 10 4.65 -5.28 -1.94
CA ASN A 10 5.40 -6.43 -2.44
C ASN A 10 6.45 -6.84 -1.41
N THR A 11 6.45 -8.12 -1.04
CA THR A 11 7.46 -8.75 -0.18
C THR A 11 7.93 -10.07 -0.80
N THR A 12 9.00 -10.65 -0.27
CA THR A 12 9.46 -11.98 -0.68
C THR A 12 9.40 -12.92 0.51
N LYS A 13 8.80 -14.09 0.32
CA LYS A 13 8.78 -15.17 1.31
C LYS A 13 9.50 -16.38 0.76
N THR A 14 10.24 -17.08 1.62
CA THR A 14 10.87 -18.34 1.26
C THR A 14 9.83 -19.46 1.36
N HIS A 15 9.69 -20.27 0.31
CA HIS A 15 8.81 -21.43 0.36
C HIS A 15 9.31 -22.41 1.43
N PRO A 16 8.46 -22.86 2.38
CA PRO A 16 8.90 -23.62 3.56
C PRO A 16 9.60 -24.94 3.21
N VAL A 17 9.09 -25.66 2.19
CA VAL A 17 9.68 -26.94 1.75
C VAL A 17 10.83 -26.75 0.76
N TYR A 18 10.60 -26.01 -0.33
CA TYR A 18 11.55 -25.91 -1.44
C TYR A 18 12.67 -24.88 -1.26
N GLY A 19 12.63 -24.01 -0.24
CA GLY A 19 13.64 -22.96 -0.05
C GLY A 19 13.67 -21.87 -1.14
N LYS A 20 12.81 -21.96 -2.16
CA LYS A 20 12.71 -20.97 -3.25
C LYS A 20 12.14 -19.66 -2.73
N ARG A 21 12.78 -18.53 -3.06
CA ARG A 21 12.23 -17.20 -2.81
C ARG A 21 11.07 -16.92 -3.77
N VAL A 22 9.88 -16.70 -3.23
CA VAL A 22 8.66 -16.41 -3.99
C VAL A 22 8.21 -14.98 -3.69
N LYS A 23 7.77 -14.27 -4.73
CA LYS A 23 7.16 -12.94 -4.57
C LYS A 23 5.76 -13.09 -3.97
N TYR A 24 5.46 -12.28 -2.97
CA TYR A 24 4.17 -12.25 -2.30
C TYR A 24 3.71 -10.80 -2.25
N SER A 25 2.49 -10.52 -2.70
CA SER A 25 1.91 -9.18 -2.61
C SER A 25 0.70 -9.19 -1.69
N LYS A 26 0.48 -8.08 -0.99
CA LYS A 26 -0.70 -7.87 -0.17
C LYS A 26 -1.23 -6.47 -0.38
N LYS A 27 -2.55 -6.37 -0.57
CA LYS A 27 -3.25 -5.10 -0.73
C LYS A 27 -3.70 -4.57 0.62
N TYR A 28 -3.51 -3.27 0.82
CA TYR A 28 -3.88 -2.54 2.02
C TYR A 28 -4.75 -1.34 1.64
N TYR A 29 -5.74 -1.05 2.46
CA TYR A 29 -6.59 0.13 2.31
C TYR A 29 -6.10 1.22 3.25
N ALA A 30 -5.62 2.31 2.67
CA ALA A 30 -5.17 3.48 3.41
C ALA A 30 -6.13 4.66 3.22
N GLN A 31 -6.28 5.45 4.28
CA GLN A 31 -6.99 6.73 4.25
C GLN A 31 -6.08 7.79 3.65
N ASP A 32 -6.62 8.56 2.71
CA ASP A 32 -6.01 9.74 2.10
C ASP A 32 -7.07 10.83 2.06
N ASP A 33 -7.01 11.83 2.94
CA ASP A 33 -8.10 12.82 3.07
C ASP A 33 -8.12 13.87 1.95
N GLU A 34 -6.96 14.11 1.32
CA GLU A 34 -6.76 15.13 0.29
C GLU A 34 -6.74 14.54 -1.13
N ASN A 35 -6.85 13.21 -1.26
CA ASN A 35 -6.73 12.49 -2.54
C ASN A 35 -5.41 12.88 -3.28
N ALA A 36 -4.33 13.03 -2.53
CA ALA A 36 -3.06 13.52 -3.04
C ALA A 36 -2.27 12.45 -3.83
N ALA A 37 -2.47 11.17 -3.51
CA ALA A 37 -1.74 10.07 -4.14
C ALA A 37 -2.41 9.61 -5.44
N HIS A 38 -1.59 9.43 -6.48
CA HIS A 38 -2.03 8.99 -7.80
C HIS A 38 -1.60 7.54 -8.06
N VAL A 39 -2.18 6.94 -9.12
CA VAL A 39 -1.83 5.58 -9.53
C VAL A 39 -0.40 5.55 -10.03
N GLY A 40 0.43 4.68 -9.44
CA GLY A 40 1.83 4.52 -9.78
C GLY A 40 2.80 5.20 -8.81
N ASP A 41 2.29 6.01 -7.87
CA ASP A 41 3.13 6.65 -6.85
C ASP A 41 3.64 5.63 -5.83
N THR A 42 4.90 5.81 -5.40
CA THR A 42 5.47 5.07 -4.27
C THR A 42 5.11 5.78 -2.98
N VAL A 43 4.31 5.15 -2.13
CA VAL A 43 3.77 5.76 -0.91
C VAL A 43 4.22 5.06 0.37
N ARG A 44 4.35 5.83 1.46
CA ARG A 44 4.52 5.31 2.82
C ARG A 44 3.20 5.36 3.56
N ILE A 45 2.86 4.24 4.21
CA ILE A 45 1.64 4.11 5.00
C ILE A 45 1.96 3.75 6.46
N MET A 46 1.12 4.21 7.38
CA MET A 46 1.22 3.92 8.82
C MET A 46 -0.04 3.24 9.32
N GLU A 47 0.11 2.28 10.24
CA GLU A 47 -1.02 1.68 10.96
C GLU A 47 -1.76 2.71 11.82
N THR A 48 -3.07 2.56 11.92
CA THR A 48 -3.93 3.42 12.73
C THR A 48 -5.09 2.61 13.31
N ARG A 49 -5.92 3.26 14.14
CA ARG A 49 -7.18 2.68 14.60
C ARG A 49 -8.06 2.30 13.40
N PRO A 50 -8.99 1.35 13.55
CA PRO A 50 -10.00 1.07 12.54
C PRO A 50 -10.73 2.34 12.06
N LEU A 51 -10.59 2.71 10.79
CA LEU A 51 -11.31 3.84 10.18
C LEU A 51 -12.57 3.38 9.42
N SER A 52 -12.62 2.12 9.02
CA SER A 52 -13.76 1.50 8.33
C SER A 52 -13.72 -0.01 8.55
N LYS A 53 -14.48 -0.82 7.80
CA LYS A 53 -14.38 -2.29 7.85
C LYS A 53 -12.97 -2.78 7.52
N ASN A 54 -12.39 -2.28 6.43
CA ASN A 54 -11.10 -2.75 5.91
C ASN A 54 -9.94 -1.74 6.08
N LYS A 55 -10.24 -0.45 6.27
CA LYS A 55 -9.22 0.61 6.40
C LYS A 55 -8.56 0.57 7.78
N ARG A 56 -7.27 0.28 7.81
CA ARG A 56 -6.42 0.22 9.03
C ARG A 56 -5.13 1.02 8.89
N PHE A 57 -4.97 1.71 7.78
CA PHE A 57 -3.76 2.45 7.44
C PHE A 57 -4.11 3.87 7.04
N ARG A 58 -3.15 4.79 7.18
CA ARG A 58 -3.21 6.16 6.68
C ARG A 58 -1.98 6.45 5.82
N LEU A 59 -2.14 7.32 4.83
CA LEU A 59 -1.03 7.88 4.06
C LEU A 59 -0.15 8.74 5.00
N LEU A 60 1.18 8.58 4.89
CA LEU A 60 2.16 9.48 5.50
C LEU A 60 2.75 10.39 4.44
N ASP A 61 3.56 9.81 3.55
CA ASP A 61 4.38 10.54 2.58
C ASP A 61 4.30 9.86 1.22
N ILE A 62 4.35 10.67 0.16
CA ILE A 62 4.58 10.21 -1.21
C ILE A 62 6.08 10.30 -1.46
N VAL A 63 6.75 9.15 -1.57
CA VAL A 63 8.21 9.06 -1.71
C VAL A 63 8.63 9.36 -3.14
N GLU A 64 7.93 8.81 -4.11
CA GLU A 64 8.18 9.02 -5.53
C GLU A 64 6.85 9.24 -6.24
N LYS A 65 6.77 10.31 -7.02
CA LYS A 65 5.65 10.54 -7.92
C LYS A 65 5.91 9.82 -9.24
N ALA A 66 4.89 9.18 -9.78
CA ALA A 66 4.98 8.57 -11.09
C ALA A 66 5.29 9.63 -12.16
N VAL A 67 6.28 9.35 -13.01
CA VAL A 67 6.53 10.14 -14.22
C VAL A 67 5.53 9.69 -15.27
N ILE A 68 4.58 10.55 -15.61
CA ILE A 68 3.68 10.35 -16.74
C ILE A 68 4.48 10.76 -17.99
N ILE A 69 4.74 9.82 -18.90
CA ILE A 69 5.28 10.07 -20.25
C ILE A 69 4.11 10.31 -21.20
#